data_AF-A0A836UGL8-F1
#
_entry.id   AF-A0A836UGL8-F1
#
_cell.length_a   1.000
_cell.length_b   1.000
_cell.length_c   1.000
_cell.angle_alpha   90.00
_cell.angle_beta   90.00
_cell.angle_gamma   90.00
#
_symmetry.space_group_name_H-M   'P 1'
#
loop_
_entity.id
_entity.type
_entity.pdbx_description
1 polymer ?
#
loop_
_entity_poly.entity_id
_entity_poly.type
_entity_poly.pdbx_seq_one_letter_code
_entity_poly.pdbx_strand_id
1 'polypeptide(L)'
;MYWRDVIGGSADYVILIFDYSAMFGLILAVASASFLARFPAHQIRSCIWRGFTSCIGPCLILVLAWSLKNCSDALNTKDFLVALFVRNVPLAVLPTIVFLVACVTSFTTGTSWGTMGILIPIVGPVAFQLEGDTYGLITMMSLGAVLDGAIFGDHCSPISDTTILSSTATQCELMKHVRTQMPYSILGAGVALLVGYLPVALGLSWIVSFAFGILAVLAVFFLFGTKTGTVSVEAS
;
A
#
# COMPACT_ATOMS: atom_id res chain seq x y z
N MET A 1 -16.71 14.83 10.36
CA MET A 1 -17.91 14.02 10.67
C MET A 1 -18.84 13.92 9.46
N TYR A 2 -19.23 15.03 8.83
CA TYR A 2 -20.18 15.07 7.70
C TYR A 2 -19.91 14.10 6.51
N TRP A 3 -18.70 14.10 5.93
CA TRP A 3 -18.41 13.26 4.76
C TRP A 3 -18.46 11.75 5.04
N ARG A 4 -18.07 11.32 6.24
CA ARG A 4 -18.09 9.90 6.61
C ARG A 4 -19.51 9.40 6.81
N ASP A 5 -20.38 10.21 7.39
CA ASP A 5 -21.79 9.84 7.58
C ASP A 5 -22.56 9.92 6.25
N VAL A 6 -22.20 10.85 5.37
CA VAL A 6 -22.75 10.93 4.00
C VAL A 6 -22.30 9.74 3.14
N ILE A 7 -21.04 9.30 3.20
CA ILE A 7 -20.55 8.12 2.45
C ILE A 7 -20.96 6.80 3.13
N GLY A 8 -20.99 6.77 4.46
CA GLY A 8 -21.32 5.58 5.25
C GLY A 8 -22.82 5.28 5.36
N GLY A 9 -23.67 6.32 5.38
CA GLY A 9 -25.12 6.20 5.33
C GLY A 9 -25.68 5.93 3.93
N SER A 10 -24.81 5.89 2.92
CA SER A 10 -25.15 5.75 1.51
C SER A 10 -24.55 4.47 0.94
N ALA A 11 -24.63 3.36 1.69
CA ALA A 11 -24.11 2.05 1.26
C ALA A 11 -24.57 1.66 -0.16
N ASP A 12 -25.80 2.04 -0.54
CA ASP A 12 -26.34 1.85 -1.90
C ASP A 12 -25.72 2.78 -2.95
N TYR A 13 -25.28 3.98 -2.55
CA TYR A 13 -24.62 4.96 -3.43
C TYR A 13 -23.12 4.76 -3.54
N VAL A 14 -22.47 4.07 -2.59
CA VAL A 14 -21.02 3.78 -2.68
C VAL A 14 -20.72 2.97 -3.93
N ILE A 15 -21.54 1.94 -4.22
CA ILE A 15 -21.43 1.15 -5.45
C ILE A 15 -21.64 2.05 -6.67
N LEU A 16 -22.65 2.91 -6.62
CA LEU A 16 -23.00 3.86 -7.68
C LEU A 16 -21.85 4.86 -7.96
N ILE A 17 -21.21 5.38 -6.91
CA ILE A 17 -20.08 6.32 -6.98
C ILE A 17 -18.88 5.63 -7.62
N PHE A 18 -18.55 4.40 -7.20
CA PHE A 18 -17.46 3.64 -7.80
C PHE A 18 -17.72 3.34 -9.28
N ASP A 19 -18.95 2.96 -9.63
CA ASP A 19 -19.32 2.65 -11.01
C ASP A 19 -19.25 3.89 -11.90
N TYR A 20 -19.82 5.02 -11.48
CA TYR A 20 -19.69 6.29 -12.21
C TYR A 20 -18.24 6.78 -12.33
N SER A 21 -17.44 6.62 -11.28
CA SER A 21 -16.02 7.00 -11.30
C SER A 21 -15.23 6.14 -12.28
N ALA A 22 -15.49 4.83 -12.31
CA ALA A 22 -14.87 3.90 -13.24
C ALA A 22 -15.28 4.18 -14.69
N MET A 23 -16.56 4.40 -14.95
CA MET A 23 -17.09 4.78 -16.26
C MET A 23 -16.46 6.08 -16.75
N PHE A 24 -16.43 7.11 -15.89
CA PHE A 24 -15.82 8.40 -16.22
C PHE A 24 -14.33 8.27 -16.52
N GLY A 25 -13.58 7.53 -15.71
CA GLY A 25 -12.15 7.27 -15.91
C GLY A 25 -11.88 6.55 -17.23
N LEU A 26 -12.68 5.54 -17.58
CA LEU A 26 -12.56 4.82 -18.84
C LEU A 26 -12.87 5.73 -20.05
N ILE A 27 -13.94 6.53 -19.97
CA ILE A 27 -14.31 7.48 -21.02
C ILE A 27 -13.18 8.51 -21.22
N LEU A 28 -12.63 9.06 -20.13
CA LEU A 28 -11.53 10.02 -20.19
C LEU A 28 -10.25 9.39 -20.75
N ALA A 29 -9.94 8.14 -20.40
CA ALA A 29 -8.80 7.40 -20.94
C ALA A 29 -8.96 7.15 -22.45
N VAL A 30 -10.15 6.77 -22.91
CA VAL A 30 -10.44 6.58 -24.34
C VAL A 30 -10.41 7.90 -25.09
N ALA A 31 -10.97 8.96 -24.52
CA ALA A 31 -10.95 10.30 -25.11
C ALA A 31 -9.52 10.82 -25.23
N SER A 32 -8.70 10.73 -24.18
CA SER A 32 -7.29 11.16 -24.23
C SER A 32 -6.46 10.33 -25.22
N ALA A 33 -6.65 9.01 -25.26
CA ALA A 33 -5.99 8.15 -26.25
C ALA A 33 -6.38 8.48 -27.70
N SER A 34 -7.65 8.87 -27.92
CA SER A 34 -8.18 9.19 -29.25
C SER A 34 -7.79 10.60 -29.71
N PHE A 35 -7.92 11.60 -28.82
CA PHE A 35 -7.75 13.01 -29.17
C PHE A 35 -6.31 13.52 -28.99
N LEU A 36 -5.63 13.18 -27.89
CA LEU A 36 -4.28 13.67 -27.61
C LEU A 36 -3.23 12.78 -28.28
N ALA A 37 -3.32 11.46 -28.07
CA ALA A 37 -2.33 10.51 -28.59
C ALA A 37 -2.61 10.05 -30.04
N ARG A 38 -3.82 10.30 -30.56
CA ARG A 38 -4.29 9.89 -31.90
C ARG A 38 -4.04 8.42 -32.21
N PHE A 39 -4.21 7.55 -31.21
CA PHE A 39 -4.03 6.11 -31.42
C PHE A 39 -5.14 5.51 -32.29
N PRO A 40 -4.82 4.56 -33.17
CA PRO A 40 -5.83 3.85 -33.95
C PRO A 40 -6.72 3.00 -33.03
N ALA A 41 -8.00 2.87 -33.37
CA ALA A 41 -9.00 2.15 -32.56
C ALA A 41 -8.60 0.71 -32.19
N HIS A 42 -7.84 0.04 -33.06
CA HIS A 42 -7.28 -1.28 -32.79
C HIS A 42 -6.32 -1.31 -31.59
N GLN A 43 -5.50 -0.27 -31.41
CA GLN A 43 -4.60 -0.18 -30.27
C GLN A 43 -5.38 0.13 -28.99
N ILE A 44 -6.36 1.05 -29.05
CA ILE A 44 -7.21 1.39 -27.91
C ILE A 44 -7.94 0.14 -27.37
N ARG A 45 -8.57 -0.67 -28.23
CA ARG A 45 -9.22 -1.92 -27.79
C ARG A 45 -8.25 -2.89 -27.13
N SER A 46 -7.02 -2.99 -27.66
CA SER A 46 -6.01 -3.91 -27.13
C SER A 46 -5.52 -3.47 -25.75
N CYS A 47 -5.43 -2.16 -25.52
CA CYS A 47 -5.09 -1.58 -24.21
C CYS A 47 -6.21 -1.81 -23.19
N ILE A 48 -7.48 -1.61 -23.58
CA ILE A 48 -8.62 -1.90 -22.71
C ILE A 48 -8.63 -3.37 -22.28
N TRP A 49 -8.43 -4.28 -23.25
CA TRP A 49 -8.39 -5.72 -22.95
C TRP A 49 -7.26 -6.09 -22.00
N ARG A 50 -6.04 -5.57 -22.23
CA ARG A 50 -4.89 -5.77 -21.34
C ARG A 50 -5.14 -5.21 -19.93
N GLY A 51 -5.77 -4.04 -19.84
CA GLY A 51 -6.17 -3.43 -18.57
C GLY A 51 -7.12 -4.35 -17.80
N PHE A 52 -8.17 -4.84 -18.47
CA PHE A 52 -9.14 -5.76 -17.85
C PHE A 52 -8.48 -7.04 -17.34
N THR A 53 -7.62 -7.68 -18.13
CA THR A 53 -6.91 -8.90 -17.69
C THR A 53 -5.97 -8.65 -16.51
N SER A 54 -5.41 -7.45 -16.40
CA SER A 54 -4.51 -7.09 -15.29
C SER A 54 -5.26 -6.91 -13.96
N CYS A 55 -6.56 -6.59 -14.00
CA CYS A 55 -7.40 -6.43 -12.81
C CYS A 55 -7.85 -7.76 -12.18
N ILE A 56 -7.74 -8.89 -12.89
CA ILE A 56 -8.26 -10.19 -12.41
C ILE A 56 -7.57 -10.64 -11.12
N GLY A 57 -6.25 -10.47 -11.02
CA GLY A 57 -5.46 -10.86 -9.84
C GLY A 57 -5.91 -10.16 -8.56
N PRO A 58 -5.90 -8.81 -8.52
CA PRO A 58 -6.43 -8.05 -7.38
C PRO A 58 -7.88 -8.38 -7.03
N CYS A 59 -8.77 -8.55 -8.02
CA CYS A 59 -10.16 -8.93 -7.76
C CYS A 59 -10.27 -10.28 -7.04
N LEU A 60 -9.50 -11.29 -7.47
CA LEU A 60 -9.49 -12.61 -6.82
C LEU A 60 -8.98 -12.52 -5.37
N ILE A 61 -7.95 -11.71 -5.13
CA ILE A 61 -7.44 -11.46 -3.78
C ILE A 61 -8.51 -10.82 -2.90
N LEU A 62 -9.28 -9.85 -3.40
CA LEU A 62 -10.36 -9.21 -2.62
C LEU A 62 -11.48 -10.19 -2.26
N VAL A 63 -11.87 -11.08 -3.18
CA VAL A 63 -12.86 -12.14 -2.91
C VAL A 63 -12.36 -13.11 -1.84
N LEU A 64 -11.09 -13.52 -1.94
CA LEU A 64 -10.46 -14.37 -0.92
C LEU A 64 -10.30 -13.64 0.42
N ALA A 65 -9.99 -12.35 0.42
CA ALA A 65 -9.87 -11.53 1.61
C ALA A 65 -11.20 -11.43 2.37
N TRP A 66 -12.33 -11.25 1.66
CA TRP A 66 -13.66 -11.31 2.27
C TRP A 66 -13.99 -12.69 2.82
N SER A 67 -13.57 -13.74 2.12
CA SER A 67 -13.75 -15.11 2.59
C SER A 67 -12.95 -15.35 3.89
N LEU A 68 -11.68 -14.91 3.93
CA LEU A 68 -10.83 -14.98 5.11
C LEU A 68 -11.38 -14.15 6.28
N LYS A 69 -11.93 -12.96 5.99
CA LYS A 69 -12.63 -12.12 6.97
C LYS A 69 -13.78 -12.90 7.60
N ASN A 70 -14.65 -13.49 6.78
CA ASN A 70 -15.81 -14.24 7.26
C ASN A 70 -15.41 -15.47 8.09
N CYS A 71 -14.34 -16.19 7.69
CA CYS A 71 -13.78 -17.27 8.51
C CYS A 71 -13.23 -16.76 9.85
N SER A 72 -12.54 -15.62 9.85
CA SER A 72 -12.00 -15.00 11.06
C SER A 72 -13.10 -14.53 12.01
N ASP A 73 -14.18 -13.99 11.46
CA ASP A 73 -15.38 -13.60 12.21
C ASP A 73 -16.05 -14.84 12.81
N ALA A 74 -16.20 -15.93 12.06
CA ALA A 74 -16.76 -17.20 12.54
C ALA A 74 -15.94 -17.85 13.66
N LEU A 75 -14.62 -17.68 13.64
CA LEU A 75 -13.70 -18.18 14.67
C LEU A 75 -13.57 -17.23 15.87
N ASN A 76 -14.20 -16.06 15.85
CA ASN A 76 -14.00 -14.98 16.82
C ASN A 76 -12.51 -14.61 17.00
N THR A 77 -11.75 -14.67 15.90
CA THR A 77 -10.30 -14.41 15.91
C THR A 77 -9.99 -13.01 16.45
N LYS A 78 -10.83 -12.03 16.16
CA LYS A 78 -10.68 -10.67 16.68
C LYS A 78 -10.70 -10.65 18.21
N ASP A 79 -11.66 -11.31 18.86
CA ASP A 79 -11.80 -11.30 20.31
C ASP A 79 -10.65 -12.04 21.00
N PHE A 80 -10.18 -13.14 20.39
CA PHE A 80 -8.97 -13.85 20.84
C PHE A 80 -7.72 -12.97 20.78
N LEU A 81 -7.49 -12.31 19.64
CA LEU A 81 -6.34 -11.44 19.46
C LEU A 81 -6.44 -10.22 20.39
N VAL A 82 -7.61 -9.61 20.54
CA VAL A 82 -7.83 -8.52 21.48
C VAL A 82 -7.52 -8.96 22.91
N ALA A 83 -8.00 -10.12 23.36
CA ALA A 83 -7.69 -10.65 24.68
C ALA A 83 -6.18 -10.86 24.90
N LEU A 84 -5.47 -11.30 23.86
CA LEU A 84 -4.02 -11.47 23.89
C LEU A 84 -3.28 -10.11 23.92
N PHE A 85 -3.71 -9.15 23.12
CA PHE A 85 -3.04 -7.85 22.96
C PHE A 85 -3.31 -6.91 24.13
N VAL A 86 -4.54 -6.80 24.63
CA VAL A 86 -4.90 -5.92 25.77
C VAL A 86 -4.02 -6.19 26.99
N ARG A 87 -3.62 -7.46 27.20
CA ARG A 87 -2.81 -7.85 28.35
C ARG A 87 -1.30 -7.68 28.15
N ASN A 88 -0.81 -7.73 26.91
CA ASN A 88 0.62 -7.90 26.64
C ASN A 88 1.25 -6.79 25.77
N VAL A 89 0.45 -5.96 25.08
CA VAL A 89 0.96 -4.98 24.13
C VAL A 89 0.27 -3.63 24.33
N PRO A 90 1.02 -2.54 24.54
CA PRO A 90 0.45 -1.20 24.55
C PRO A 90 -0.22 -0.91 23.20
N LEU A 91 -1.49 -0.46 23.23
CA LEU A 91 -2.28 -0.19 22.03
C LEU A 91 -1.56 0.73 21.03
N ALA A 92 -0.79 1.68 21.55
CA ALA A 92 -0.05 2.64 20.74
C ALA A 92 1.03 1.99 19.85
N VAL A 93 1.58 0.83 20.24
CA VAL A 93 2.66 0.14 19.50
C VAL A 93 2.09 -0.80 18.42
N LEU A 94 0.78 -1.04 18.42
CA LEU A 94 0.12 -1.94 17.46
C LEU A 94 0.45 -1.59 15.98
N PRO A 95 0.34 -0.33 15.51
CA PRO A 95 0.69 0.01 14.13
C PRO A 95 2.14 -0.30 13.78
N THR A 96 3.06 -0.16 14.74
CA THR A 96 4.49 -0.45 14.56
C THR A 96 4.73 -1.93 14.32
N ILE A 97 4.09 -2.80 15.12
CA ILE A 97 4.19 -4.25 14.97
C ILE A 97 3.58 -4.68 13.63
N VAL A 98 2.39 -4.15 13.32
CA VAL A 98 1.69 -4.43 12.06
C VAL A 98 2.54 -4.04 10.86
N PHE A 99 3.18 -2.87 10.89
CA PHE A 99 4.08 -2.42 9.82
C PHE A 99 5.22 -3.41 9.58
N LEU A 100 5.91 -3.84 10.64
CA LEU A 100 7.01 -4.79 10.54
C LEU A 100 6.56 -6.16 10.00
N VAL A 101 5.42 -6.65 10.48
CA VAL A 101 4.82 -7.90 9.99
C VAL A 101 4.48 -7.77 8.51
N ALA A 102 3.84 -6.68 8.10
CA ALA A 102 3.50 -6.42 6.70
C ALA A 102 4.75 -6.34 5.80
N CYS A 103 5.80 -5.66 6.25
CA CYS A 103 7.10 -5.60 5.56
C CYS A 103 7.67 -7.00 5.30
N VAL A 104 7.73 -7.84 6.34
CA VAL A 104 8.28 -9.20 6.23
C VAL A 104 7.39 -10.08 5.37
N THR A 105 6.08 -10.08 5.62
CA THR A 105 5.12 -10.87 4.83
C THR A 105 5.19 -10.51 3.35
N SER A 106 5.19 -9.22 3.01
CA SER A 106 5.25 -8.80 1.62
C SER A 106 6.61 -9.06 0.98
N PHE A 107 7.71 -8.87 1.69
CA PHE A 107 9.03 -9.18 1.17
C PHE A 107 9.18 -10.67 0.85
N THR A 108 8.67 -11.54 1.73
CA THR A 108 8.71 -13.00 1.54
C THR A 108 7.73 -13.53 0.50
N THR A 109 6.58 -12.88 0.33
CA THR A 109 5.54 -13.32 -0.63
C THR A 109 5.70 -12.67 -2.00
N GLY A 110 6.44 -11.56 -2.10
CA GLY A 110 6.63 -10.81 -3.34
C GLY A 110 5.37 -10.13 -3.86
N THR A 111 4.35 -9.91 -3.00
CA THR A 111 3.09 -9.30 -3.44
C THR A 111 2.55 -8.29 -2.43
N SER A 112 2.23 -7.10 -2.93
CA SER A 112 1.56 -6.04 -2.18
C SER A 112 0.10 -6.40 -1.93
N TRP A 113 -0.66 -6.66 -2.99
CA TRP A 113 -2.09 -7.01 -2.90
C TRP A 113 -2.34 -8.25 -2.05
N GLY A 114 -1.54 -9.31 -2.17
CA GLY A 114 -1.71 -10.52 -1.37
C GLY A 114 -1.52 -10.25 0.12
N THR A 115 -0.51 -9.45 0.48
CA THR A 115 -0.25 -9.05 1.86
C THR A 115 -1.40 -8.20 2.43
N MET A 116 -1.89 -7.23 1.66
CA MET A 116 -3.06 -6.43 2.04
C MET A 116 -4.30 -7.30 2.23
N GLY A 117 -4.54 -8.25 1.32
CA GLY A 117 -5.67 -9.18 1.37
C GLY A 117 -5.63 -10.11 2.58
N ILE A 118 -4.45 -10.46 3.10
CA ILE A 118 -4.30 -11.27 4.31
C ILE A 118 -4.43 -10.40 5.57
N LEU A 119 -3.72 -9.27 5.63
CA LEU A 119 -3.57 -8.51 6.87
C LEU A 119 -4.72 -7.55 7.15
N ILE A 120 -5.31 -6.89 6.14
CA ILE A 120 -6.42 -5.93 6.36
C ILE A 120 -7.62 -6.61 7.04
N PRO A 121 -8.10 -7.79 6.59
CA PRO A 121 -9.21 -8.49 7.24
C PRO A 121 -8.98 -8.87 8.70
N ILE A 122 -7.71 -9.02 9.11
CA ILE A 122 -7.33 -9.43 10.47
C ILE A 122 -7.11 -8.19 11.35
N VAL A 123 -6.27 -7.26 10.88
CA VAL A 123 -5.85 -6.07 11.63
C VAL A 123 -6.99 -5.07 11.75
N GLY A 124 -7.79 -4.88 10.70
CA GLY A 124 -8.87 -3.88 10.69
C GLY A 124 -9.86 -4.07 11.85
N PRO A 125 -10.50 -5.25 11.99
CA PRO A 125 -11.43 -5.52 13.10
C PRO A 125 -10.78 -5.46 14.47
N VAL A 126 -9.54 -5.96 14.60
CA VAL A 126 -8.80 -5.95 15.88
C VAL A 126 -8.50 -4.52 16.32
N ALA A 127 -7.97 -3.68 15.43
CA ALA A 127 -7.64 -2.30 15.75
C ALA A 127 -8.90 -1.47 16.05
N PHE A 128 -9.97 -1.67 15.27
CA PHE A 128 -11.26 -1.01 15.48
C PHE A 128 -11.85 -1.32 16.86
N GLN A 129 -11.82 -2.59 17.27
CA GLN A 129 -12.35 -3.02 18.57
C GLN A 129 -11.48 -2.52 19.74
N LEU A 130 -10.16 -2.57 19.60
CA LEU A 130 -9.23 -2.05 20.61
C LEU A 130 -9.37 -0.53 20.81
N GLU A 131 -9.81 0.19 19.78
CA GLU A 131 -10.08 1.63 19.81
C GLU A 131 -11.55 1.94 20.15
N GLY A 132 -12.26 1.01 20.80
CA GLY A 132 -13.62 1.23 21.31
C GLY A 132 -14.66 1.37 20.21
N ASP A 133 -14.56 0.52 19.19
CA ASP A 133 -15.45 0.50 18.02
C ASP A 133 -15.51 1.85 17.28
N THR A 134 -14.36 2.54 17.25
CA THR A 134 -14.21 3.81 16.55
C THR A 134 -13.04 3.74 15.59
N TYR A 135 -13.24 4.26 14.38
CA TYR A 135 -12.17 4.53 13.43
C TYR A 135 -11.34 5.74 13.88
N GLY A 136 -10.51 5.55 14.90
CA GLY A 136 -9.62 6.57 15.42
C GLY A 136 -8.22 6.50 14.80
N LEU A 137 -7.25 7.11 15.50
CA LEU A 137 -5.88 7.24 15.01
C LEU A 137 -5.20 5.87 14.88
N ILE A 138 -5.38 4.98 15.85
CA ILE A 138 -4.70 3.68 15.88
C ILE A 138 -5.23 2.76 14.78
N THR A 139 -6.55 2.74 14.56
CA THR A 139 -7.16 1.97 13.48
C THR A 139 -6.66 2.44 12.12
N MET A 140 -6.65 3.76 11.89
CA MET A 140 -6.18 4.35 10.63
C MET A 140 -4.69 4.11 10.40
N MET A 141 -3.87 4.28 11.43
CA MET A 141 -2.43 4.01 11.37
C MET A 141 -2.14 2.53 11.15
N SER A 142 -2.92 1.62 11.74
CA SER A 142 -2.73 0.17 11.56
C SER A 142 -3.06 -0.26 10.14
N LEU A 143 -4.12 0.31 9.55
CA LEU A 143 -4.45 0.08 8.14
C LEU A 143 -3.38 0.68 7.21
N GLY A 144 -2.91 1.90 7.50
CA GLY A 144 -1.78 2.52 6.81
C GLY A 144 -0.50 1.70 6.90
N ALA A 145 -0.20 1.14 8.07
CA ALA A 145 0.94 0.27 8.32
C ALA A 145 0.93 -0.99 7.46
N VAL A 146 -0.26 -1.59 7.26
CA VAL A 146 -0.40 -2.71 6.32
C VAL A 146 -0.09 -2.27 4.90
N LEU A 147 -0.62 -1.12 4.46
CA LEU A 147 -0.40 -0.62 3.10
C LEU A 147 1.09 -0.30 2.85
N ASP A 148 1.71 0.45 3.76
CA ASP A 148 3.11 0.86 3.66
C ASP A 148 4.04 -0.35 3.65
N GLY A 149 3.83 -1.31 4.58
CA GLY A 149 4.65 -2.50 4.66
C GLY A 149 4.45 -3.44 3.47
N ALA A 150 3.23 -3.53 2.95
CA ALA A 150 2.93 -4.28 1.73
C ALA A 150 3.58 -3.67 0.48
N ILE A 151 3.71 -2.35 0.40
CA ILE A 151 4.40 -1.69 -0.71
C ILE A 151 5.92 -1.85 -0.57
N PHE A 152 6.45 -1.67 0.65
CA PHE A 152 7.87 -1.85 0.92
C PHE A 152 8.38 -3.23 0.49
N GLY A 153 7.69 -4.30 0.92
CA GLY A 153 8.13 -5.66 0.65
C GLY A 153 8.10 -6.01 -0.84
N ASP A 154 7.01 -5.67 -1.52
CA ASP A 154 6.84 -5.87 -2.96
C ASP A 154 7.91 -5.15 -3.79
N HIS A 155 8.27 -3.92 -3.40
CA HIS A 155 9.22 -3.08 -4.14
C HIS A 155 10.68 -3.55 -4.08
N CYS A 156 11.05 -4.31 -3.05
CA CYS A 156 12.44 -4.78 -2.87
C CYS A 156 12.58 -6.31 -2.86
N SER A 157 11.49 -7.05 -3.04
CA SER A 157 11.54 -8.52 -3.08
C SER A 157 12.03 -9.04 -4.44
N PRO A 158 13.05 -9.92 -4.47
CA PRO A 158 13.53 -10.53 -5.72
C PRO A 158 12.49 -11.38 -6.45
N ILE A 159 11.45 -11.84 -5.75
CA ILE A 159 10.41 -12.71 -6.31
C ILE A 159 9.13 -11.95 -6.68
N SER A 160 9.13 -10.62 -6.52
CA SER A 160 7.97 -9.80 -6.85
C SER A 160 7.75 -9.65 -8.35
N ASP A 161 6.50 -9.77 -8.78
CA ASP A 161 6.08 -9.52 -10.17
C ASP A 161 6.44 -8.11 -10.63
N THR A 162 6.25 -7.11 -9.76
CA THR A 162 6.60 -5.70 -10.05
C THR A 162 8.11 -5.55 -10.23
N THR A 163 8.90 -6.22 -9.39
CA THR A 163 10.37 -6.18 -9.46
C THR A 163 10.89 -6.91 -10.71
N ILE A 164 10.31 -8.07 -11.05
CA ILE A 164 10.65 -8.84 -12.25
C ILE A 164 10.27 -8.08 -13.52
N LEU A 165 9.07 -7.51 -13.57
CA LEU A 165 8.61 -6.73 -14.71
C LEU A 165 9.44 -5.47 -14.91
N SER A 166 9.76 -4.75 -13.83
CA SER A 166 10.55 -3.51 -13.88
C SER A 166 11.98 -3.78 -14.35
N SER A 167 12.62 -4.84 -13.85
CA SER A 167 13.96 -5.23 -14.31
C SER A 167 13.97 -5.69 -15.77
N THR A 168 12.97 -6.46 -16.20
CA THR A 168 12.82 -6.90 -17.59
C THR A 168 12.57 -5.72 -18.53
N ALA A 169 11.69 -4.79 -18.16
CA ALA A 169 11.35 -3.62 -18.96
C ALA A 169 12.53 -2.65 -19.12
N THR A 170 13.40 -2.58 -18.11
CA THR A 170 14.62 -1.76 -18.13
C THR A 170 15.85 -2.49 -18.66
N GLN A 171 15.70 -3.75 -19.08
CA GLN A 171 16.76 -4.64 -19.55
C GLN A 171 17.96 -4.74 -18.59
N CYS A 172 17.71 -4.62 -17.28
CA CYS A 172 18.74 -4.79 -16.27
C CYS A 172 18.61 -6.15 -15.57
N GLU A 173 19.72 -6.63 -15.03
CA GLU A 173 19.74 -7.86 -14.26
C GLU A 173 18.89 -7.70 -12.99
N LEU A 174 17.98 -8.64 -12.74
CA LEU A 174 17.05 -8.62 -11.60
C LEU A 174 17.72 -8.29 -10.26
N MET A 175 18.84 -8.96 -9.95
CA MET A 175 19.54 -8.72 -8.69
C MET A 175 20.25 -7.37 -8.63
N LYS A 176 20.65 -6.79 -9.79
CA LYS A 176 21.15 -5.41 -9.82
C LYS A 176 20.03 -4.43 -9.52
N HIS A 177 18.84 -4.63 -10.12
CA HIS A 177 17.66 -3.81 -9.83
C HIS A 177 17.34 -3.82 -8.33
N VAL A 178 17.18 -5.00 -7.73
CA VAL A 178 16.88 -5.16 -6.29
C VAL A 178 17.94 -4.46 -5.42
N ARG A 179 19.22 -4.69 -5.70
CA ARG A 179 20.32 -4.08 -4.92
C ARG A 179 20.32 -2.56 -4.98
N THR A 180 19.92 -1.98 -6.11
CA THR A 180 19.81 -0.53 -6.25
C THR A 180 18.57 0.04 -5.56
N GLN A 181 17.46 -0.70 -5.52
CA GLN A 181 16.21 -0.24 -4.89
C GLN A 181 16.21 -0.40 -3.36
N MET A 182 16.81 -1.48 -2.86
CA MET A 182 16.80 -1.86 -1.45
C MET A 182 17.26 -0.72 -0.49
N PRO A 183 18.32 0.06 -0.77
CA PRO A 183 18.71 1.19 0.08
C PRO A 183 17.61 2.25 0.22
N TYR A 184 16.90 2.57 -0.87
CA TYR A 184 15.80 3.54 -0.87
C TYR A 184 14.58 3.00 -0.12
N SER A 185 14.25 1.72 -0.33
CA SER A 185 13.16 1.06 0.40
C SER A 185 13.44 1.00 1.90
N ILE A 186 14.67 0.63 2.30
CA ILE A 186 15.09 0.59 3.71
C ILE A 186 15.07 1.98 4.32
N LEU A 187 15.51 3.01 3.59
CA LEU A 187 15.44 4.39 4.05
C LEU A 187 13.98 4.80 4.32
N GLY A 188 13.07 4.55 3.36
CA GLY A 188 11.65 4.85 3.51
C GLY A 188 11.03 4.12 4.70
N ALA A 189 11.27 2.81 4.81
CA ALA A 189 10.78 2.00 5.93
C ALA A 189 11.37 2.44 7.28
N GLY A 190 12.66 2.79 7.30
CA GLY A 190 13.34 3.30 8.48
C GLY A 190 12.78 4.64 8.95
N VAL A 191 12.52 5.57 8.03
CA VAL A 191 11.86 6.86 8.36
C VAL A 191 10.43 6.63 8.83
N ALA A 192 9.66 5.79 8.14
CA ALA A 192 8.30 5.45 8.55
C ALA A 192 8.27 4.86 9.97
N LEU A 193 9.20 3.96 10.29
CA LEU A 193 9.32 3.34 11.60
C LEU A 193 9.77 4.32 12.69
N LEU A 194 10.90 5.00 12.48
CA LEU A 194 11.59 5.79 13.51
C LEU A 194 11.03 7.20 13.70
N VAL A 195 10.39 7.76 12.66
CA VAL A 195 9.87 9.13 12.67
C VAL A 195 8.34 9.14 12.62
N GLY A 196 7.72 8.12 12.04
CA GLY A 196 6.26 7.99 11.95
C GLY A 196 5.67 7.13 13.07
N TYR A 197 5.70 5.81 12.91
CA TYR A 197 4.97 4.87 13.75
C TYR A 197 5.41 4.89 15.22
N LEU A 198 6.72 4.86 15.50
CA LEU A 198 7.22 4.80 16.88
C LEU A 198 7.00 6.12 17.65
N PRO A 199 7.30 7.33 17.11
CA PRO A 199 7.05 8.57 17.85
C PRO A 199 5.56 8.85 18.07
N VAL A 200 4.70 8.55 17.08
CA VAL A 200 3.25 8.69 17.27
C VAL A 200 2.75 7.71 18.32
N ALA A 201 3.30 6.48 18.36
CA ALA A 201 3.03 5.53 19.45
C ALA A 201 3.45 6.06 20.83
N LEU A 202 4.49 6.89 20.90
CA LEU A 202 4.96 7.52 22.14
C LEU A 202 4.20 8.81 22.50
N GLY A 203 3.19 9.19 21.72
CA GLY A 203 2.33 10.35 21.97
C GLY A 203 2.68 11.61 21.18
N LEU A 204 3.58 11.53 20.19
CA LEU A 204 3.84 12.64 19.28
C LEU A 204 2.65 12.84 18.34
N SER A 205 2.32 14.10 18.04
CA SER A 205 1.28 14.41 17.06
C SER A 205 1.64 13.86 15.68
N TRP A 206 0.66 13.26 15.00
CA TRP A 206 0.85 12.69 13.65
C TRP A 206 1.28 13.74 12.63
N ILE A 207 0.81 14.99 12.77
CA ILE A 207 1.17 16.11 11.88
C ILE A 207 2.66 16.44 12.02
N VAL A 208 3.14 16.48 13.26
CA VAL A 208 4.52 16.78 13.60
C VAL A 208 5.44 15.67 13.11
N SER A 209 5.03 14.41 13.33
CA SER A 209 5.74 13.23 12.85
C SER A 209 5.84 13.21 11.32
N PHE A 210 4.76 13.57 10.62
CA PHE A 210 4.75 13.66 9.16
C PHE A 210 5.69 14.75 8.64
N ALA A 211 5.68 15.94 9.26
CA ALA A 211 6.59 17.03 8.91
C ALA A 211 8.07 16.63 9.11
N PHE A 212 8.38 16.00 10.25
CA PHE A 212 9.73 15.47 10.48
C PHE A 212 10.11 14.36 9.49
N GLY A 213 9.17 13.51 9.09
CA GLY A 213 9.40 12.49 8.07
C GLY A 213 9.82 13.08 6.73
N ILE A 214 9.12 14.12 6.26
CA ILE A 214 9.49 14.85 5.03
C ILE A 214 10.89 15.45 5.16
N LEU A 215 11.16 16.14 6.28
CA LEU A 215 12.45 16.76 6.53
C LEU A 215 13.58 15.72 6.60
N ALA A 216 13.33 14.55 7.19
CA ALA A 216 14.31 13.47 7.27
C ALA A 216 14.66 12.92 5.88
N VAL A 217 13.66 12.68 5.03
CA VAL A 217 13.88 12.23 3.64
C VAL A 217 14.66 13.28 2.84
N LEU A 218 14.26 14.55 2.95
CA LEU A 218 14.97 15.65 2.29
C LEU A 218 16.40 15.80 2.79
N ALA A 219 16.62 15.72 4.10
CA ALA A 219 17.96 15.80 4.69
C ALA A 219 18.86 14.67 4.17
N VAL A 220 18.36 13.43 4.14
CA VAL A 220 19.12 12.31 3.57
C VAL A 220 19.41 12.52 2.09
N PHE A 221 18.44 13.01 1.32
CA PHE A 221 18.64 13.34 -0.08
C PHE A 221 19.70 14.45 -0.28
N PHE A 222 19.73 15.50 0.53
CA PHE A 222 20.72 16.57 0.41
C PHE A 222 22.11 16.20 0.95
N LEU A 223 22.19 15.35 1.97
CA LEU A 223 23.46 14.94 2.57
C LEU A 223 24.16 13.83 1.78
N PHE A 224 23.40 12.87 1.25
CA PHE A 224 23.93 11.71 0.53
C PHE A 224 23.67 11.74 -0.97
N GLY A 225 22.85 12.69 -1.46
CA GLY A 225 22.58 12.86 -2.87
C GLY A 225 23.81 13.39 -3.60
N THR A 226 24.38 12.54 -4.45
CA THR A 226 25.41 12.97 -5.40
C THR A 226 24.75 13.64 -6.60
N LYS A 227 25.28 14.78 -7.05
CA LYS A 227 24.89 15.35 -8.35
C LYS A 227 25.19 14.32 -9.43
N THR A 228 24.19 13.93 -10.21
CA THR A 228 24.40 13.08 -11.36
C THR A 228 25.27 13.84 -12.36
N GLY A 229 26.51 13.36 -12.57
CA GLY A 229 27.32 13.80 -13.69
C GLY A 229 26.58 13.49 -14.99
N THR A 230 26.65 14.40 -15.97
CA THR A 230 26.16 14.12 -17.33
C THR A 230 26.90 12.90 -17.87
N VAL A 231 26.25 11.73 -17.83
CA VAL A 231 26.76 10.56 -18.54
C VAL A 231 26.60 10.87 -20.03
N SER A 232 27.72 11.18 -20.69
CA SER A 232 27.77 11.20 -22.14
C SER A 232 27.43 9.79 -22.61
N VAL A 233 26.23 9.62 -23.18
CA VAL A 233 25.85 8.40 -23.87
C VAL A 233 26.73 8.34 -25.11
N GLU A 234 27.89 7.69 -25.00
CA GLU A 234 28.65 7.27 -26.17
C GLU A 234 27.81 6.21 -26.89
N ALA A 235 27.27 6.60 -28.04
CA ALA A 235 26.64 5.70 -28.97
C ALA A 235 27.71 4.75 -29.52
N SER A 236 27.61 3.47 -29.18
CA SER A 236 28.33 2.36 -29.83
C SER A 236 27.34 1.29 -30.26
#